data_AF-A0A9D7KTH5-F1
#
_entry.id   AF-A0A9D7KTH5-F1
#
_cell.length_a   1.000
_cell.length_b   1.000
_cell.length_c   1.000
_cell.angle_alpha   90.00
_cell.angle_beta   90.00
_cell.angle_gamma   90.00
#
_symmetry.space_group_name_H-M   'P 1'
#
loop_
_entity.id
_entity.type
_entity.pdbx_description
1 polymer ?
#
loop_
_entity_poly.entity_id
_entity_poly.type
_entity_poly.pdbx_seq_one_letter_code
_entity_poly.pdbx_strand_id
1 'polypeptide(L)'
;MKHIKSCFSMGLELINRFYDTLDSLEKKVDLERLVEVLIRNKSNRGEVPIFTCNMVMGNPNYEAIENNNFEKFFHRNLFDSYTYYYNEDLRHIWDYAIEKKILKPQFHAREHLNISLWMKDLKNNLHDTRFAFNNGFYGLKTITSSRFQNNYLAAYYAESFDQLENIKITLEDGIKMFQDFWKMKPRSFVCCQLYFT
;
A
#
# COMPACT_ATOMS: atom_id res chain seq x y z
N MET A 1 0.99 2.84 16.28
CA MET A 1 2.45 2.59 16.28
C MET A 1 2.87 1.64 17.41
N LYS A 2 2.45 0.37 17.34
CA LYS A 2 3.02 -0.70 18.20
C LYS A 2 4.39 -1.19 17.69
N HIS A 3 4.73 -0.85 16.44
CA HIS A 3 5.76 -1.50 15.63
C HIS A 3 7.20 -1.02 15.88
N ILE A 4 7.39 0.24 16.27
CA ILE A 4 8.74 0.83 16.35
C ILE A 4 9.50 0.33 17.60
N LYS A 5 8.80 0.14 18.73
CA LYS A 5 9.43 -0.26 19.99
C LYS A 5 9.97 -1.70 19.98
N SER A 6 9.27 -2.63 19.32
CA SER A 6 9.71 -4.03 19.19
C SER A 6 10.90 -4.21 18.25
N CYS A 7 11.08 -3.31 17.29
CA CYS A 7 12.21 -3.36 16.36
C CYS A 7 13.53 -2.95 17.03
N PHE A 8 13.50 -2.02 18.00
CA PHE A 8 14.72 -1.60 18.73
C PHE A 8 15.39 -2.71 19.53
N SER A 9 14.60 -3.61 20.13
CA SER A 9 15.16 -4.71 20.93
C SER A 9 15.93 -5.75 20.13
N MET A 10 15.91 -5.68 18.78
CA MET A 10 16.63 -6.60 17.89
C MET A 10 17.72 -5.92 17.05
N GLY A 11 18.06 -4.65 17.32
CA GLY A 11 19.09 -3.94 16.55
C GLY A 11 18.64 -3.52 15.14
N LEU A 12 17.33 -3.54 14.85
CA LEU A 12 16.78 -2.97 13.63
C LEU A 12 16.74 -1.45 13.79
N GLU A 13 17.72 -0.76 13.22
CA GLU A 13 17.81 0.71 13.24
C GLU A 13 16.72 1.37 12.36
N LEU A 14 15.48 1.40 12.87
CA LEU A 14 14.40 2.18 12.28
C LEU A 14 14.67 3.71 12.37
N ILE A 15 15.49 4.16 13.32
CA ILE A 15 15.78 5.60 13.54
C ILE A 15 16.52 6.23 12.36
N ASN A 16 17.31 5.45 11.61
CA ASN A 16 18.07 5.97 10.48
C ASN A 16 17.22 6.15 9.20
N ARG A 17 15.91 5.84 9.24
CA ARG A 17 14.98 5.99 8.12
C ARG A 17 13.72 6.70 8.56
N PHE A 18 13.79 8.03 8.59
CA PHE A 18 12.68 8.90 8.97
C PHE A 18 11.35 8.54 8.29
N TYR A 19 11.37 8.18 7.00
CA TYR A 19 10.16 7.81 6.26
C TYR A 19 9.47 6.55 6.79
N ASP A 20 10.23 5.53 7.21
CA ASP A 20 9.67 4.28 7.75
C ASP A 20 8.96 4.53 9.08
N THR A 21 9.28 5.62 9.78
CA THR A 21 8.58 6.03 11.02
C THR A 21 7.25 6.75 10.77
N LEU A 22 7.01 7.19 9.53
CA LEU A 22 5.82 7.89 9.09
C LEU A 22 4.92 7.04 8.19
N ASP A 23 5.39 5.85 7.78
CA ASP A 23 4.66 4.96 6.89
C ASP A 23 3.35 4.48 7.54
N SER A 24 2.25 5.03 7.06
CA SER A 24 0.90 4.79 7.57
C SER A 24 -0.15 5.28 6.57
N LEU A 25 -1.37 4.75 6.69
CA LEU A 25 -2.52 5.30 5.98
C LEU A 25 -2.86 6.69 6.53
N GLU A 26 -3.37 7.56 5.66
CA GLU A 26 -3.94 8.83 6.08
C GLU A 26 -5.16 8.62 7.00
N LYS A 27 -5.31 9.50 7.98
CA LYS A 27 -6.52 9.58 8.81
C LYS A 27 -7.52 10.55 8.20
N LYS A 28 -8.75 10.50 8.72
CA LYS A 28 -9.81 11.46 8.39
C LYS A 28 -9.33 12.91 8.41
N VAL A 29 -8.66 13.32 9.49
CA VAL A 29 -8.18 14.70 9.68
C VAL A 29 -7.11 15.10 8.66
N ASP A 30 -6.28 14.15 8.22
CA ASP A 30 -5.22 14.42 7.23
C ASP A 30 -5.84 14.73 5.87
N LEU A 31 -6.84 13.92 5.47
CA LEU A 31 -7.57 14.09 4.22
C LEU A 31 -8.41 15.37 4.22
N GLU A 32 -9.12 15.67 5.32
CA GLU A 32 -9.89 16.91 5.48
C GLU A 32 -9.00 18.15 5.37
N ARG A 33 -7.83 18.14 6.03
CA ARG A 33 -6.87 19.25 5.97
C ARG A 33 -6.28 19.44 4.58
N LEU A 34 -5.96 18.35 3.87
CA LEU A 34 -5.49 18.45 2.48
C LEU A 34 -6.56 19.12 1.61
N VAL A 35 -7.82 18.68 1.71
CA VAL A 35 -8.94 19.28 0.97
C VAL A 35 -9.11 20.75 1.32
N GLU A 36 -9.06 21.12 2.60
CA GLU A 36 -9.15 22.51 3.06
C GLU A 36 -8.02 23.39 2.49
N VAL A 37 -6.79 22.90 2.52
CA VAL A 37 -5.63 23.61 1.94
C VAL A 37 -5.84 23.84 0.44
N LEU A 38 -6.28 22.83 -0.31
CA LEU A 38 -6.53 22.98 -1.75
C LEU A 38 -7.63 24.00 -2.01
N ILE A 39 -8.74 23.95 -1.27
CA ILE A 39 -9.86 24.91 -1.41
C ILE A 39 -9.42 26.35 -1.13
N ARG A 40 -8.51 26.55 -0.17
CA ARG A 40 -8.00 27.89 0.20
C ARG A 40 -7.06 28.47 -0.86
N ASN A 41 -6.30 27.62 -1.56
CA ASN A 41 -5.26 28.04 -2.49
C ASN A 41 -5.76 28.10 -3.93
N LYS A 42 -6.81 28.89 -4.17
CA LYS A 42 -7.37 29.08 -5.50
C LYS A 42 -6.42 29.86 -6.41
N SER A 43 -6.48 29.58 -7.70
CA SER A 43 -5.82 30.41 -8.71
C SER A 43 -6.42 31.82 -8.74
N ASN A 44 -5.75 32.76 -9.41
CA ASN A 44 -6.30 34.12 -9.64
C ASN A 44 -7.62 34.12 -10.44
N ARG A 45 -7.99 32.99 -11.06
CA ARG A 45 -9.26 32.79 -11.76
C ARG A 45 -10.34 32.13 -10.88
N GLY A 46 -10.05 31.87 -9.60
CA GLY A 46 -10.95 31.24 -8.64
C GLY A 46 -10.99 29.71 -8.71
N GLU A 47 -10.08 29.09 -9.47
CA GLU A 47 -10.05 27.63 -9.66
C GLU A 47 -9.30 26.94 -8.52
N VAL A 48 -9.85 25.84 -8.00
CA VAL A 48 -9.20 25.02 -6.97
C VAL A 48 -8.17 24.09 -7.63
N PRO A 49 -6.94 23.95 -7.10
CA PRO A 49 -5.97 23.00 -7.62
C PRO A 49 -6.49 21.57 -7.52
N ILE A 50 -6.28 20.79 -8.59
CA ILE A 50 -6.63 19.36 -8.61
C ILE A 50 -5.41 18.54 -8.22
N PHE A 51 -5.52 17.77 -7.14
CA PHE A 51 -4.44 16.92 -6.64
C PHE A 51 -4.62 15.49 -7.16
N THR A 52 -3.61 14.95 -7.83
CA THR A 52 -3.64 13.57 -8.32
C THR A 52 -3.11 12.62 -7.26
N CYS A 53 -3.92 11.67 -6.82
CA CYS A 53 -3.57 10.71 -5.77
C CYS A 53 -3.29 9.35 -6.41
N ASN A 54 -2.05 8.85 -6.31
CA ASN A 54 -1.68 7.52 -6.77
C ASN A 54 -2.06 6.49 -5.68
N MET A 55 -3.12 5.72 -5.92
CA MET A 55 -3.78 4.93 -4.90
C MET A 55 -3.36 3.46 -4.93
N VAL A 56 -3.04 2.92 -3.77
CA VAL A 56 -2.90 1.48 -3.52
C VAL A 56 -4.24 0.95 -3.03
N MET A 57 -4.77 -0.12 -3.64
CA MET A 57 -6.14 -0.59 -3.37
C MET A 57 -6.28 -1.40 -2.08
N GLY A 58 -5.18 -1.79 -1.45
CA GLY A 58 -5.19 -2.32 -0.10
C GLY A 58 -3.85 -2.92 0.33
N ASN A 59 -3.92 -3.70 1.40
CA ASN A 59 -2.77 -4.27 2.09
C ASN A 59 -3.01 -5.74 2.43
N PRO A 60 -1.96 -6.49 2.85
CA PRO A 60 -2.13 -7.84 3.35
C PRO A 60 -3.07 -7.89 4.56
N ASN A 61 -3.95 -8.89 4.57
CA ASN A 61 -4.70 -9.24 5.76
C ASN A 61 -3.90 -10.24 6.61
N TYR A 62 -3.02 -9.71 7.46
CA TYR A 62 -2.11 -10.51 8.29
C TYR A 62 -2.85 -11.60 9.08
N GLU A 63 -3.94 -11.26 9.77
CA GLU A 63 -4.70 -12.23 10.57
C GLU A 63 -5.23 -13.40 9.73
N ALA A 64 -5.78 -13.11 8.54
CA ALA A 64 -6.29 -14.15 7.65
C ALA A 64 -5.18 -15.03 7.07
N ILE A 65 -4.03 -14.43 6.74
CA ILE A 65 -2.85 -15.16 6.25
C ILE A 65 -2.31 -16.10 7.34
N GLU A 66 -2.21 -15.61 8.59
CA GLU A 66 -1.75 -16.40 9.74
C GLU A 66 -2.72 -17.55 10.04
N ASN A 67 -4.03 -17.27 10.11
CA ASN A 67 -5.07 -18.28 10.33
C ASN A 67 -5.11 -19.36 9.23
N ASN A 68 -4.58 -19.06 8.05
CA ASN A 68 -4.45 -20.02 6.95
C ASN A 68 -3.08 -20.72 6.93
N ASN A 69 -2.27 -20.60 7.98
CA ASN A 69 -0.92 -21.16 8.06
C ASN A 69 -0.02 -20.73 6.90
N PHE A 70 -0.19 -19.49 6.40
CA PHE A 70 0.63 -18.90 5.33
C PHE A 70 0.55 -19.62 3.98
N GLU A 71 -0.49 -20.41 3.75
CA GLU A 71 -0.68 -21.15 2.49
C GLU A 71 -1.26 -20.27 1.37
N LYS A 72 -2.05 -19.26 1.73
CA LYS A 72 -2.66 -18.34 0.76
C LYS A 72 -2.52 -16.89 1.20
N PHE A 73 -2.42 -16.01 0.21
CA PHE A 73 -2.49 -14.58 0.42
C PHE A 73 -3.95 -14.14 0.62
N PHE A 74 -4.18 -13.26 1.59
CA PHE A 74 -5.47 -12.61 1.80
C PHE A 74 -5.30 -11.11 1.77
N HIS A 75 -6.21 -10.45 1.07
CA HIS A 75 -6.23 -9.01 0.86
C HIS A 75 -7.19 -8.33 1.83
N ARG A 76 -6.83 -7.13 2.29
CA ARG A 76 -7.73 -6.17 2.96
C ARG A 76 -7.77 -4.90 2.12
N ASN A 77 -8.95 -4.51 1.66
CA ASN A 77 -9.08 -3.34 0.79
C ASN A 77 -8.87 -2.02 1.55
N LEU A 78 -8.69 -0.94 0.79
CA LEU A 78 -8.41 0.40 1.28
C LEU A 78 -9.41 0.88 2.34
N PHE A 79 -10.72 0.77 2.08
CA PHE A 79 -11.74 1.28 3.00
C PHE A 79 -11.90 0.43 4.26
N ASP A 80 -11.79 -0.89 4.13
CA ASP A 80 -11.73 -1.80 5.26
C ASP A 80 -10.47 -1.55 6.10
N SER A 81 -9.39 -1.06 5.48
CA SER A 81 -8.15 -0.70 6.19
C SER A 81 -8.32 0.55 7.04
N TYR A 82 -8.98 1.62 6.56
CA TYR A 82 -9.28 2.78 7.42
C TYR A 82 -10.13 2.38 8.64
N THR A 83 -11.14 1.53 8.41
CA THR A 83 -11.99 1.02 9.50
C THR A 83 -11.16 0.20 10.48
N TYR A 84 -10.31 -0.69 9.99
CA TYR A 84 -9.50 -1.56 10.83
C TYR A 84 -8.45 -0.81 11.66
N TYR A 85 -7.70 0.12 11.04
CA TYR A 85 -6.60 0.80 11.72
C TYR A 85 -7.02 2.01 12.55
N TYR A 86 -8.07 2.73 12.12
CA TYR A 86 -8.48 4.00 12.74
C TYR A 86 -9.92 4.01 13.23
N ASN A 87 -10.72 2.98 12.93
CA ASN A 87 -12.17 2.98 13.15
C ASN A 87 -12.86 4.17 12.47
N GLU A 88 -12.39 4.50 11.26
CA GLU A 88 -12.88 5.62 10.46
C GLU A 88 -13.40 5.15 9.10
N ASP A 89 -14.42 5.84 8.59
CA ASP A 89 -14.92 5.69 7.22
C ASP A 89 -14.69 6.97 6.41
N LEU A 90 -13.76 6.92 5.46
CA LEU A 90 -13.33 8.07 4.66
C LEU A 90 -14.07 8.17 3.31
N ARG A 91 -15.00 7.25 3.00
CA ARG A 91 -15.71 7.21 1.70
C ARG A 91 -16.36 8.56 1.37
N HIS A 92 -17.09 9.12 2.32
CA HIS A 92 -17.79 10.40 2.14
C HIS A 92 -16.87 11.58 1.81
N ILE A 93 -15.65 11.61 2.35
CA ILE A 93 -14.68 12.69 2.10
C ILE A 93 -14.09 12.53 0.70
N TRP A 94 -13.74 11.30 0.34
CA TRP A 94 -13.28 11.00 -1.01
C TRP A 94 -14.34 11.31 -2.06
N ASP A 95 -15.58 10.85 -1.86
CA ASP A 95 -16.70 11.10 -2.77
C ASP A 95 -16.91 12.60 -2.97
N TYR A 96 -16.95 13.37 -1.88
CA TYR A 96 -17.03 14.83 -1.93
C TYR A 96 -15.86 15.45 -2.71
N ALA A 97 -14.62 15.07 -2.39
CA ALA A 97 -13.44 15.66 -2.99
C ALA A 97 -13.32 15.34 -4.49
N ILE A 98 -13.76 14.14 -4.90
CA ILE A 98 -13.82 13.72 -6.30
C ILE A 98 -14.93 14.48 -7.04
N GLU A 99 -16.13 14.56 -6.47
CA GLU A 99 -17.26 15.30 -7.06
C GLU A 99 -16.91 16.78 -7.28
N LYS A 100 -16.22 17.40 -6.31
CA LYS A 100 -15.74 18.79 -6.39
C LYS A 100 -14.48 18.96 -7.22
N LYS A 101 -13.96 17.89 -7.85
CA LYS A 101 -12.73 17.89 -8.66
C LYS A 101 -11.50 18.41 -7.90
N ILE A 102 -11.44 18.16 -6.60
CA ILE A 102 -10.32 18.54 -5.73
C ILE A 102 -9.28 17.43 -5.73
N LEU A 103 -9.72 16.18 -5.58
CA LEU A 103 -8.87 15.00 -5.63
C LEU A 103 -9.18 14.18 -6.88
N LYS A 104 -8.13 13.62 -7.47
CA LYS A 104 -8.22 12.77 -8.65
C LYS A 104 -7.42 11.49 -8.42
N PRO A 105 -8.08 10.40 -8.02
CA PRO A 105 -7.43 9.09 -7.90
C PRO A 105 -6.83 8.65 -9.25
N GLN A 106 -5.67 8.02 -9.20
CA GLN A 106 -5.04 7.22 -10.26
C GLN A 106 -4.56 5.90 -9.66
N PHE A 107 -4.43 4.88 -10.50
CA PHE A 107 -4.07 3.55 -10.02
C PHE A 107 -2.55 3.44 -9.83
N HIS A 108 -2.13 3.06 -8.63
CA HIS A 108 -0.72 2.83 -8.30
C HIS A 108 -0.42 1.34 -8.16
N ALA A 109 -1.25 0.61 -7.41
CA ALA A 109 -1.14 -0.84 -7.26
C ALA A 109 -2.39 -1.44 -6.61
N ARG A 110 -2.50 -2.78 -6.63
CA ARG A 110 -3.39 -3.47 -5.69
C ARG A 110 -2.78 -3.47 -4.29
N GLU A 111 -1.54 -3.94 -4.18
CA GLU A 111 -0.67 -3.84 -3.00
C GLU A 111 0.70 -3.32 -3.40
N HIS A 112 1.34 -2.52 -2.55
CA HIS A 112 2.73 -2.11 -2.72
C HIS A 112 3.70 -3.23 -2.26
N LEU A 113 3.47 -4.47 -2.70
CA LEU A 113 4.13 -5.67 -2.22
C LEU A 113 4.27 -6.75 -3.31
N ASN A 114 5.44 -7.37 -3.42
CA ASN A 114 5.67 -8.56 -4.22
C ASN A 114 5.10 -9.78 -3.49
N ILE A 115 3.83 -10.06 -3.72
CA ILE A 115 3.08 -11.11 -3.03
C ILE A 115 3.73 -12.48 -3.20
N SER A 116 4.16 -12.81 -4.41
CA SER A 116 4.72 -14.13 -4.71
C SER A 116 6.00 -14.40 -3.91
N LEU A 117 6.93 -13.43 -3.92
CA LEU A 117 8.18 -13.54 -3.19
C LEU A 117 7.95 -13.51 -1.67
N TRP A 118 7.08 -12.61 -1.19
CA TRP A 118 6.80 -12.47 0.24
C TRP A 118 6.12 -13.70 0.83
N MET A 119 5.10 -14.26 0.15
CA MET A 119 4.41 -15.47 0.60
C MET A 119 5.32 -16.70 0.59
N LYS A 120 6.20 -16.83 -0.42
CA LYS A 120 7.23 -17.88 -0.45
C LYS A 120 8.14 -17.78 0.77
N ASP A 121 8.61 -16.59 1.09
CA ASP A 121 9.54 -16.36 2.20
C ASP A 121 8.87 -16.56 3.57
N LEU A 122 7.60 -16.14 3.70
CA LEU A 122 6.77 -16.47 4.86
C LEU A 122 6.67 -17.98 5.02
N LYS A 123 6.24 -18.70 3.98
CA LYS A 123 6.07 -20.16 4.05
C LYS A 123 7.37 -20.90 4.40
N ASN A 124 8.51 -20.42 3.90
CA ASN A 124 9.83 -20.94 4.22
C ASN A 124 10.37 -20.50 5.60
N ASN A 125 9.58 -19.76 6.37
CA ASN A 125 9.91 -19.30 7.71
C ASN A 125 11.19 -18.46 7.78
N LEU A 126 11.43 -17.61 6.77
CA LEU A 126 12.55 -16.67 6.81
C LEU A 126 12.40 -15.75 8.02
N HIS A 127 13.45 -15.69 8.84
CA HIS A 127 13.42 -15.06 10.16
C HIS A 127 12.91 -13.62 10.11
N ASP A 128 13.54 -12.77 9.29
CA ASP A 128 13.21 -11.34 9.23
C ASP A 128 11.83 -11.10 8.62
N THR A 129 11.43 -11.92 7.65
CA THR A 129 10.10 -11.87 7.03
C THR A 129 9.00 -12.23 8.04
N ARG A 130 9.21 -13.29 8.82
CA ARG A 130 8.31 -13.71 9.90
C ARG A 130 8.23 -12.68 11.01
N PHE A 131 9.37 -12.13 11.40
CA PHE A 131 9.42 -11.07 12.39
C PHE A 131 8.64 -9.84 11.93
N ALA A 132 8.87 -9.38 10.70
CA ALA A 132 8.14 -8.27 10.10
C ALA A 132 6.63 -8.52 10.10
N PHE A 133 6.22 -9.71 9.63
CA PHE A 133 4.83 -10.14 9.59
C PHE A 133 4.17 -10.12 10.96
N ASN A 134 4.81 -10.67 11.99
CA ASN A 134 4.27 -10.71 13.36
C ASN A 134 4.13 -9.32 13.96
N ASN A 135 4.83 -8.34 13.39
CA ASN A 135 4.70 -6.93 13.73
C ASN A 135 3.84 -6.17 12.70
N GLY A 136 3.11 -6.82 11.80
CA GLY A 136 2.15 -6.17 10.90
C GLY A 136 2.75 -5.28 9.81
N PHE A 137 3.98 -5.55 9.37
CA PHE A 137 4.60 -4.89 8.22
C PHE A 137 5.40 -5.89 7.37
N TYR A 138 5.89 -5.45 6.20
CA TYR A 138 6.69 -6.29 5.29
C TYR A 138 8.03 -5.68 4.85
N GLY A 139 8.29 -4.38 5.10
CA GLY A 139 9.40 -3.63 4.50
C GLY A 139 10.56 -3.26 5.43
N LEU A 140 11.25 -4.22 6.06
CA LEU A 140 12.55 -3.96 6.69
C LEU A 140 13.72 -4.12 5.71
N LYS A 141 14.97 -3.98 6.17
CA LYS A 141 16.19 -4.50 5.51
C LYS A 141 16.11 -6.04 5.38
N THR A 142 15.08 -6.56 4.73
CA THR A 142 14.84 -7.98 4.63
C THR A 142 15.67 -8.52 3.49
N ILE A 143 16.67 -9.33 3.80
CA ILE A 143 17.27 -10.19 2.79
C ILE A 143 16.18 -11.19 2.39
N THR A 144 15.70 -11.10 1.15
CA THR A 144 14.69 -12.01 0.62
C THR A 144 15.34 -13.28 0.10
N SER A 145 14.56 -14.32 -0.22
CA SER A 145 15.09 -15.50 -0.91
C SER A 145 15.41 -15.27 -2.40
N SER A 146 15.12 -14.08 -2.94
CA SER A 146 15.43 -13.70 -4.31
C SER A 146 16.93 -13.49 -4.51
N ARG A 147 17.42 -13.87 -5.69
CA ARG A 147 18.78 -13.52 -6.14
C ARG A 147 18.89 -12.10 -6.68
N PHE A 148 17.75 -11.46 -7.00
CA PHE A 148 17.66 -10.18 -7.68
C PHE A 148 17.06 -9.07 -6.80
N GLN A 149 16.30 -9.44 -5.77
CA GLN A 149 15.56 -8.50 -4.93
C GLN A 149 16.03 -8.59 -3.47
N ASN A 150 16.36 -7.45 -2.89
CA ASN A 150 16.75 -7.31 -1.48
C ASN A 150 15.64 -6.68 -0.62
N ASN A 151 14.42 -6.63 -1.14
CA ASN A 151 13.21 -6.16 -0.47
C ASN A 151 11.97 -6.69 -1.23
N TYR A 152 10.77 -6.46 -0.69
CA TYR A 152 9.52 -6.91 -1.32
C TYR A 152 8.74 -5.79 -2.02
N LEU A 153 9.29 -4.59 -2.18
CA LEU A 153 8.55 -3.40 -2.65
C LEU A 153 8.50 -3.28 -4.18
N ALA A 154 9.30 -4.04 -4.91
CA ALA A 154 9.18 -4.22 -6.35
C ALA A 154 8.00 -5.17 -6.67
N ALA A 155 6.78 -4.67 -6.43
CA ALA A 155 5.54 -5.44 -6.41
C ALA A 155 5.29 -6.26 -7.69
N TYR A 156 5.79 -5.76 -8.82
CA TYR A 156 5.57 -6.32 -10.15
C TYR A 156 6.82 -6.93 -10.78
N TYR A 157 7.86 -7.21 -9.97
CA TYR A 157 9.05 -7.92 -10.44
C TYR A 157 8.79 -9.44 -10.43
N ALA A 158 8.87 -10.06 -11.61
CA ALA A 158 8.69 -11.50 -11.78
C ALA A 158 10.04 -12.19 -12.06
N GLU A 159 10.30 -13.29 -11.35
CA GLU A 159 11.48 -14.15 -11.56
C GLU A 159 11.14 -15.44 -12.31
N SER A 160 9.86 -15.68 -12.58
CA SER A 160 9.37 -16.81 -13.37
C SER A 160 8.09 -16.45 -14.12
N PHE A 161 7.73 -17.28 -15.12
CA PHE A 161 6.47 -17.14 -15.85
C PHE A 161 5.24 -17.25 -14.95
N ASP A 162 5.22 -18.18 -13.98
CA ASP A 162 4.11 -18.31 -13.04
C ASP A 162 3.93 -17.05 -12.18
N GLN A 163 5.04 -16.43 -11.75
CA GLN A 163 4.97 -15.16 -11.02
C GLN A 163 4.41 -14.03 -11.89
N LEU A 164 4.80 -14.00 -13.18
CA LEU A 164 4.27 -13.02 -14.13
C LEU A 164 2.75 -13.18 -14.32
N GLU A 165 2.25 -14.40 -14.44
CA GLU A 165 0.81 -14.66 -14.53
C GLU A 165 0.06 -14.25 -13.25
N ASN A 166 0.61 -14.57 -12.07
CA ASN A 166 0.04 -14.12 -10.79
C ASN A 166 0.02 -12.59 -10.65
N ILE A 167 1.04 -11.91 -11.17
CA ILE A 167 1.12 -10.45 -11.23
C ILE A 167 0.02 -9.90 -12.14
N LYS A 168 -0.21 -10.48 -13.32
CA LYS A 168 -1.30 -10.05 -14.23
C LYS A 168 -2.67 -10.17 -13.55
N ILE A 169 -2.95 -11.30 -12.90
CA ILE A 169 -4.20 -11.52 -12.16
C ILE A 169 -4.36 -10.47 -11.06
N THR A 170 -3.29 -10.20 -10.30
CA THR A 170 -3.29 -9.18 -9.24
C THR A 170 -3.52 -7.77 -9.78
N LEU A 171 -2.94 -7.46 -10.94
CA LEU A 171 -3.10 -6.17 -11.61
C LEU A 171 -4.53 -5.97 -12.12
N GLU A 172 -5.10 -6.97 -12.78
CA GLU A 172 -6.48 -6.95 -13.27
C GLU A 172 -7.48 -6.77 -12.14
N ASP A 173 -7.32 -7.53 -11.05
CA ASP A 173 -8.14 -7.43 -9.85
C ASP A 173 -8.02 -6.04 -9.20
N GLY A 174 -6.80 -5.51 -9.05
CA GLY A 174 -6.59 -4.16 -8.53
C GLY A 174 -7.22 -3.06 -9.39
N ILE A 175 -7.15 -3.16 -10.72
CA ILE A 175 -7.80 -2.21 -11.62
C ILE A 175 -9.32 -2.29 -11.49
N LYS A 176 -9.88 -3.50 -11.36
CA LYS A 176 -11.32 -3.69 -11.14
C LYS A 176 -11.75 -3.06 -9.82
N MET A 177 -11.03 -3.33 -8.73
CA MET A 177 -11.27 -2.70 -7.43
C MET A 177 -11.24 -1.17 -7.51
N PHE A 178 -10.25 -0.60 -8.20
CA PHE A 178 -10.17 0.84 -8.42
C PHE A 178 -11.42 1.38 -9.12
N GLN A 179 -11.87 0.69 -10.19
CA GLN A 179 -13.09 1.09 -10.91
C GLN A 179 -14.33 0.98 -10.05
N ASP A 180 -14.41 -0.07 -9.22
CA ASP A 180 -15.55 -0.30 -8.34
C ASP A 180 -15.60 0.74 -7.20
N PHE A 181 -14.46 1.13 -6.64
CA PHE A 181 -14.39 2.13 -5.56
C PHE A 181 -14.65 3.54 -6.06
N TRP A 182 -13.97 3.94 -7.14
CA TRP A 182 -13.98 5.34 -7.59
C TRP A 182 -14.98 5.61 -8.72
N LYS A 183 -15.67 4.57 -9.21
CA LYS A 183 -16.60 4.61 -10.36
C LYS A 183 -15.97 5.27 -11.60
N MET A 184 -14.66 5.09 -11.78
CA MET A 184 -13.89 5.65 -12.88
C MET A 184 -12.75 4.73 -13.31
N LYS A 185 -12.34 4.83 -14.57
CA LYS A 185 -11.16 4.12 -15.08
C LYS A 185 -9.88 4.92 -14.79
N PRO A 186 -8.78 4.27 -14.36
CA PRO A 186 -7.50 4.95 -14.25
C PRO A 186 -7.02 5.36 -15.64
N ARG A 187 -6.32 6.50 -15.73
CA ARG A 187 -5.72 7.01 -16.97
C ARG A 187 -4.22 6.77 -17.04
N SER A 188 -3.59 6.62 -15.90
CA SER A 188 -2.17 6.28 -15.75
C SER A 188 -2.00 5.17 -14.74
N PHE A 189 -0.89 4.45 -14.89
CA PHE A 189 -0.35 3.53 -13.91
C PHE A 189 1.09 3.94 -13.62
N VAL A 190 1.37 4.28 -12.36
CA VAL A 190 2.73 4.50 -11.87
C VAL A 190 3.10 3.23 -11.11
N CYS A 191 4.10 2.49 -11.58
CA CYS A 191 4.45 1.19 -11.00
C CYS A 191 5.18 1.34 -9.65
N CYS A 192 5.01 0.37 -8.74
CA CYS A 192 5.74 0.29 -7.48
C CYS A 192 7.23 0.08 -7.74
N GLN A 193 8.05 1.00 -7.19
CA GLN A 193 9.51 0.91 -7.13
C GLN A 193 10.19 0.60 -8.48
N LEU A 194 10.15 1.57 -9.39
CA LEU A 194 11.04 1.63 -10.55
C LEU A 194 12.43 2.12 -10.11
N TYR A 195 13.30 1.23 -9.65
CA TYR A 195 14.73 1.52 -9.71
C TYR A 195 15.20 1.13 -11.11
N PHE A 196 15.47 2.12 -11.95
CA PHE A 196 16.40 1.93 -13.05
C PHE A 196 17.78 1.79 -12.40
N THR A 197 18.25 0.55 -12.26
CA THR A 197 19.64 0.25 -11.91
C THR A 197 20.54 0.51 -13.10
#